data_AF-A0A090RQ31-F1
#
_entry.id   AF-A0A090RQ31-F1
#
_cell.length_a   1.000
_cell.length_b   1.000
_cell.length_c   1.000
_cell.angle_alpha   90.00
_cell.angle_beta   90.00
_cell.angle_gamma   90.00
#
_symmetry.space_group_name_H-M   'P 1'
#
loop_
_entity.id
_entity.type
_entity.pdbx_description
1 polymer ?
#
loop_
_entity_poly.entity_id
_entity_poly.type
_entity_poly.pdbx_seq_one_letter_code
_entity_poly.pdbx_strand_id
1 'polypeptide(L)'
;MSTLAIAIGATSLSLVLVFVWMFSLSLRKKRMEEERIAREAAYRRAMEKARQQERQDRIFKAETGHVPTILYLAKEAERNKPNEALYWYHKGALLDNITSMYGIVRLSDKKREDLVLREQANYWRLCIAGAEAISMPSLKPRKRSSMARVLSEIFHKVLLRFKRLRKRATSKGSCSWEIGTFHQTTQRRHQNNRQNGLRSPPTSKVKKG
;
A
#
# COMPACT_ATOMS: atom_id res chain seq x y z
N MET A 1 -4.80 92.77 -39.02
CA MET A 1 -5.01 91.45 -38.37
C MET A 1 -3.67 91.00 -37.83
N SER A 2 -3.50 91.04 -36.51
CA SER A 2 -2.22 91.07 -35.81
C SER A 2 -1.47 89.74 -35.95
N THR A 3 -0.25 89.75 -36.51
CA THR A 3 0.66 88.60 -36.64
C THR A 3 0.88 87.85 -35.32
N LEU A 4 0.79 88.56 -34.19
CA LEU A 4 0.79 88.02 -32.83
C LEU A 4 -0.31 86.97 -32.58
N ALA A 5 -1.52 87.17 -33.11
CA ALA A 5 -2.63 86.23 -32.94
C ALA A 5 -2.41 84.93 -33.73
N ILE A 6 -1.79 85.02 -34.92
CA ILE A 6 -1.46 83.86 -35.75
C ILE A 6 -0.36 83.02 -35.09
N ALA A 7 0.65 83.66 -34.49
CA ALA A 7 1.73 82.96 -33.78
C ALA A 7 1.21 82.19 -32.55
N ILE A 8 0.29 82.78 -31.78
CA ILE A 8 -0.32 82.13 -30.61
C ILE A 8 -1.24 80.97 -31.04
N GLY A 9 -1.96 81.12 -32.16
CA GLY A 9 -2.76 80.04 -32.74
C GLY A 9 -1.88 78.86 -33.19
N ALA A 10 -0.76 79.14 -33.85
CA ALA A 10 0.15 78.10 -34.32
C ALA A 10 0.81 77.30 -33.18
N THR A 11 1.24 77.98 -32.12
CA THR A 11 1.86 77.31 -30.97
C THR A 11 0.87 76.50 -30.15
N SER A 12 -0.36 77.02 -29.93
CA SER A 12 -1.41 76.26 -29.25
C SER A 12 -1.85 75.03 -30.05
N LEU A 13 -2.01 75.15 -31.37
CA LEU A 13 -2.35 74.02 -32.24
C LEU A 13 -1.23 72.96 -32.25
N SER A 14 0.04 73.40 -32.30
CA SER A 14 1.20 72.51 -32.22
C SER A 14 1.26 71.75 -30.89
N LEU A 15 0.98 72.43 -29.77
CA LEU A 15 0.95 71.83 -28.45
C LEU A 15 -0.12 70.73 -28.33
N VAL A 16 -1.34 71.02 -28.83
CA VAL A 16 -2.45 70.06 -28.82
C VAL A 16 -2.13 68.83 -29.69
N LEU A 17 -1.52 69.04 -30.85
CA LEU A 17 -1.14 67.95 -31.76
C LEU A 17 -0.15 66.97 -31.10
N VAL A 18 0.88 67.49 -30.42
CA VAL A 18 1.86 66.67 -29.69
C VAL A 18 1.19 65.94 -28.52
N PHE A 19 0.26 66.59 -27.83
CA PHE A 19 -0.46 65.99 -26.70
C PHE A 19 -1.34 64.81 -27.14
N VAL A 20 -2.08 64.97 -28.23
CA VAL A 20 -2.89 63.89 -28.83
C VAL A 20 -2.00 62.71 -29.26
N TRP A 21 -0.84 62.99 -29.85
CA TRP A 21 0.13 61.96 -30.23
C TRP A 21 0.71 61.21 -29.01
N MET A 22 1.08 61.93 -27.95
CA MET A 22 1.53 61.35 -26.67
C MET A 22 0.45 60.49 -26.01
N PHE A 23 -0.80 60.95 -26.00
CA PHE A 23 -1.93 60.20 -25.44
C PHE A 23 -2.20 58.89 -26.21
N SER A 24 -2.12 58.95 -27.55
CA SER A 24 -2.25 57.78 -28.43
C SER A 24 -1.16 56.72 -28.16
N LEU A 25 0.07 57.14 -27.90
CA LEU A 25 1.17 56.24 -27.53
C LEU A 25 1.02 55.65 -26.11
N SER A 26 0.49 56.42 -25.16
CA SER A 26 0.28 55.99 -23.78
C SER A 26 -0.76 54.86 -23.67
N LEU A 27 -1.89 54.97 -24.38
CA LEU A 27 -2.93 53.91 -24.39
C LEU A 27 -2.43 52.60 -25.00
N ARG A 28 -1.56 52.67 -26.01
CA ARG A 28 -0.93 51.48 -26.61
C ARG A 28 0.00 50.78 -25.62
N LYS A 29 0.77 51.54 -24.82
CA LYS A 29 1.64 50.97 -23.77
C LYS A 29 0.85 50.27 -22.68
N LYS A 30 -0.26 50.88 -22.20
CA LYS A 30 -1.11 50.28 -21.17
C LYS A 30 -1.73 48.95 -21.59
N ARG A 31 -2.26 48.85 -22.82
CA ARG A 31 -2.78 47.58 -23.34
C ARG A 31 -1.70 46.50 -23.45
N MET A 32 -0.49 46.86 -23.85
CA MET A 32 0.64 45.92 -23.92
C MET A 32 1.08 45.43 -22.52
N GLU A 33 1.01 46.27 -21.50
CA GLU A 33 1.30 45.89 -20.12
C GLU A 33 0.20 44.99 -19.54
N GLU A 34 -1.07 45.31 -19.78
CA GLU A 34 -2.21 44.46 -19.38
C GLU A 34 -2.15 43.08 -20.05
N GLU A 35 -1.80 43.02 -21.34
CA GLU A 35 -1.58 41.75 -22.04
C GLU A 35 -0.42 40.95 -21.46
N ARG A 36 0.69 41.59 -21.06
CA ARG A 36 1.82 40.90 -20.41
C ARG A 36 1.41 40.34 -19.06
N ILE A 37 0.73 41.12 -18.23
CA ILE A 37 0.23 40.68 -16.92
C ILE A 37 -0.78 39.54 -17.08
N ALA A 38 -1.69 39.62 -18.06
CA ALA A 38 -2.65 38.57 -18.34
C ALA A 38 -1.96 37.27 -18.83
N ARG A 39 -0.93 37.39 -19.68
CA ARG A 39 -0.14 36.23 -20.13
C ARG A 39 0.66 35.61 -19.01
N GLU A 40 1.28 36.41 -18.14
CA GLU A 40 1.99 35.92 -16.96
C GLU A 40 1.05 35.22 -15.98
N ALA A 41 -0.14 35.78 -15.74
CA ALA A 41 -1.16 35.15 -14.91
C ALA A 41 -1.69 33.85 -15.53
N ALA A 42 -1.92 33.83 -16.85
CA ALA A 42 -2.31 32.62 -17.58
C ALA A 42 -1.22 31.54 -17.51
N TYR A 43 0.04 31.93 -17.66
CA TYR A 43 1.19 31.02 -17.55
C TYR A 43 1.32 30.44 -16.14
N ARG A 44 1.17 31.27 -15.09
CA ARG A 44 1.15 30.79 -13.69
C ARG A 44 0.04 29.78 -13.45
N ARG A 45 -1.18 30.08 -13.92
CA ARG A 45 -2.33 29.16 -13.82
C ARG A 45 -2.10 27.87 -14.62
N ALA A 46 -1.50 27.94 -15.80
CA ALA A 46 -1.16 26.77 -16.59
C ALA A 46 -0.13 25.88 -15.87
N MET A 47 0.90 26.50 -15.26
CA MET A 47 1.90 25.78 -14.48
C MET A 47 1.34 25.15 -13.20
N GLU A 48 0.40 25.80 -12.54
CA GLU A 48 -0.30 25.22 -11.38
C GLU A 48 -1.16 24.03 -11.79
N LYS A 49 -1.91 24.15 -12.89
CA LYS A 49 -2.70 23.04 -13.45
C LYS A 49 -1.82 21.86 -13.88
N ALA A 50 -0.68 22.11 -14.51
CA ALA A 50 0.27 21.06 -14.88
C ALA A 50 0.77 20.31 -13.63
N ARG A 51 1.14 21.04 -12.57
CA ARG A 51 1.57 20.43 -11.30
C ARG A 51 0.47 19.63 -10.62
N GLN A 52 -0.78 20.08 -10.71
CA GLN A 52 -1.92 19.33 -10.19
C GLN A 52 -2.17 18.08 -11.01
N GLN A 53 -2.14 18.18 -12.34
CA GLN A 53 -2.31 17.05 -13.25
C GLN A 53 -1.26 15.97 -13.00
N GLU A 54 0.01 16.34 -12.86
CA GLU A 54 1.07 15.38 -12.54
C GLU A 54 0.84 14.64 -11.22
N ARG A 55 0.27 15.31 -10.20
CA ARG A 55 -0.10 14.65 -8.93
C ARG A 55 -1.24 13.67 -9.14
N GLN A 56 -2.28 14.07 -9.88
CA GLN A 56 -3.41 13.20 -10.18
C GLN A 56 -2.98 12.00 -11.02
N ASP A 57 -2.11 12.19 -12.00
CA ASP A 57 -1.56 11.10 -12.82
C ASP A 57 -0.73 10.12 -11.96
N ARG A 58 0.00 10.62 -10.96
CA ARG A 58 0.71 9.76 -10.00
C ARG A 58 -0.25 8.93 -9.14
N ILE A 59 -1.30 9.56 -8.62
CA ILE A 59 -2.33 8.88 -7.83
C ILE A 59 -3.03 7.85 -8.70
N PHE A 60 -3.44 8.21 -9.91
CA PHE A 60 -4.06 7.31 -10.87
C PHE A 60 -3.17 6.11 -11.20
N LYS A 61 -1.87 6.32 -11.44
CA LYS A 61 -0.91 5.22 -11.66
C LYS A 61 -0.81 4.30 -10.44
N ALA A 62 -0.79 4.86 -9.24
CA ALA A 62 -0.84 4.06 -8.02
C ALA A 62 -2.16 3.32 -7.87
N GLU A 63 -3.26 3.91 -8.31
CA GLU A 63 -4.57 3.28 -8.28
C GLU A 63 -4.71 2.10 -9.21
N THR A 64 -4.15 2.23 -10.41
CA THR A 64 -4.05 1.19 -11.45
C THR A 64 -3.17 0.01 -11.04
N GLY A 65 -2.44 0.10 -9.93
CA GLY A 65 -1.62 -0.99 -9.41
C GLY A 65 -0.13 -0.90 -9.77
N HIS A 66 0.37 0.27 -10.18
CA HIS A 66 1.80 0.45 -10.42
C HIS A 66 2.58 0.45 -9.10
N VAL A 67 3.17 -0.69 -8.75
CA VAL A 67 3.83 -0.97 -7.47
C VAL A 67 4.88 0.09 -7.06
N PRO A 68 5.79 0.56 -7.94
CA PRO A 68 6.75 1.61 -7.57
C PRO A 68 6.09 2.94 -7.19
N THR A 69 5.01 3.33 -7.88
CA THR A 69 4.32 4.60 -7.58
C THR A 69 3.56 4.50 -6.27
N ILE A 70 2.97 3.34 -5.98
CA ILE A 70 2.33 3.06 -4.68
C ILE A 70 3.34 3.20 -3.54
N LEU A 71 4.52 2.59 -3.67
CA LEU A 71 5.58 2.69 -2.67
C LEU A 71 6.10 4.12 -2.51
N TYR A 72 6.23 4.86 -3.61
CA TYR A 72 6.63 6.26 -3.58
C TYR A 72 5.63 7.12 -2.79
N LEU A 73 4.33 7.00 -3.11
CA LEU A 73 3.27 7.73 -2.39
C LEU A 73 3.19 7.30 -0.91
N ALA A 74 3.34 6.00 -0.62
CA ALA A 74 3.38 5.51 0.75
C ALA A 74 4.53 6.17 1.54
N LYS A 75 5.73 6.22 0.95
CA LYS A 75 6.93 6.79 1.59
C LYS A 75 6.86 8.31 1.75
N GLU A 76 6.24 9.02 0.82
CA GLU A 76 5.93 10.44 0.93
C GLU A 76 4.94 10.70 2.08
N ALA A 77 3.91 9.84 2.20
CA ALA A 77 2.91 9.92 3.26
C ALA A 77 3.44 9.52 4.66
N GLU A 78 4.48 8.68 4.77
CA GLU A 78 5.00 8.20 6.07
C GLU A 78 5.34 9.33 7.06
N ARG A 79 5.82 10.47 6.57
CA ARG A 79 6.23 11.61 7.42
C ARG A 79 5.07 12.49 7.84
N ASN A 80 4.11 12.71 6.94
CA ASN A 80 3.05 13.69 7.13
C ASN A 80 1.76 13.04 7.65
N LYS A 81 1.43 11.85 7.14
CA LYS A 81 0.12 11.19 7.29
C LYS A 81 0.29 9.66 7.39
N PRO A 82 0.55 9.10 8.58
CA PRO A 82 0.77 7.67 8.74
C PRO A 82 -0.43 6.80 8.35
N ASN A 83 -1.66 7.32 8.49
CA ASN A 83 -2.86 6.57 8.11
C ASN A 83 -2.97 6.40 6.58
N GLU A 84 -2.59 7.44 5.82
CA GLU A 84 -2.57 7.38 4.35
C GLU A 84 -1.43 6.47 3.86
N ALA A 85 -0.29 6.48 4.55
CA ALA A 85 0.79 5.53 4.28
C ALA A 85 0.36 4.07 4.47
N LEU A 86 -0.41 3.76 5.53
CA LEU A 86 -0.96 2.41 5.73
C LEU A 86 -1.88 1.98 4.58
N TYR A 87 -2.72 2.89 4.07
CA TYR A 87 -3.60 2.60 2.93
C TYR A 87 -2.80 2.21 1.68
N TRP A 88 -1.79 3.00 1.32
CA TRP A 88 -0.96 2.71 0.15
C TRP A 88 -0.14 1.44 0.33
N TYR A 89 0.42 1.20 1.52
CA TYR A 89 1.12 -0.05 1.79
C TYR A 89 0.21 -1.27 1.73
N HIS A 90 -1.03 -1.18 2.23
CA HIS A 90 -2.03 -2.23 2.05
C HIS A 90 -2.31 -2.51 0.58
N LYS A 91 -2.51 -1.47 -0.23
CA LYS A 91 -2.72 -1.61 -1.67
C LYS A 91 -1.54 -2.29 -2.35
N GLY A 92 -0.32 -1.96 -1.96
CA GLY A 92 0.89 -2.62 -2.47
C GLY A 92 1.07 -4.05 -1.96
N ALA A 93 0.61 -4.36 -0.75
CA ALA A 93 0.69 -5.70 -0.17
C ALA A 93 -0.34 -6.65 -0.82
N LEU A 94 -1.49 -6.14 -1.25
CA LEU A 94 -2.47 -6.88 -2.07
C LEU A 94 -1.92 -7.24 -3.47
N LEU A 95 -0.87 -6.57 -3.93
CA LEU A 95 -0.13 -6.88 -5.15
C LEU A 95 1.10 -7.78 -4.86
N ASP A 96 1.11 -8.47 -3.72
CA ASP A 96 2.16 -9.37 -3.25
C ASP A 96 3.56 -8.74 -3.14
N ASN A 97 3.66 -7.41 -3.01
CA ASN A 97 4.95 -6.77 -2.80
C ASN A 97 5.43 -6.91 -1.34
N ILE A 98 6.49 -7.67 -1.15
CA ILE A 98 7.19 -7.88 0.12
C ILE A 98 7.61 -6.56 0.79
N THR A 99 8.10 -5.58 0.02
CA THR A 99 8.51 -4.26 0.54
C THR A 99 7.33 -3.53 1.19
N SER A 100 6.15 -3.63 0.56
CA SER A 100 4.92 -3.03 1.10
C SER A 100 4.50 -3.70 2.40
N MET A 101 4.55 -5.04 2.45
CA MET A 101 4.25 -5.81 3.67
C MET A 101 5.18 -5.42 4.83
N TYR A 102 6.49 -5.28 4.57
CA TYR A 102 7.45 -4.78 5.55
C TYR A 102 7.13 -3.35 6.02
N GLY A 103 6.69 -2.48 5.11
CA GLY A 103 6.22 -1.13 5.42
C GLY A 103 5.07 -1.13 6.42
N ILE A 104 4.08 -2.01 6.22
CA ILE A 104 2.94 -2.18 7.14
C ILE A 104 3.43 -2.61 8.52
N VAL A 105 4.24 -3.66 8.61
CA VAL A 105 4.74 -4.18 9.89
C VAL A 105 5.50 -3.10 10.65
N ARG A 106 6.39 -2.38 9.97
CA ARG A 106 7.18 -1.29 10.57
C ARG A 106 6.30 -0.13 11.08
N LEU A 107 5.25 0.21 10.35
CA LEU A 107 4.35 1.31 10.70
C LEU A 107 3.39 0.91 11.83
N SER A 108 2.90 -0.32 11.82
CA SER A 108 2.11 -0.89 12.91
C SER A 108 2.91 -1.03 14.21
N ASP A 109 4.19 -1.39 14.13
CA ASP A 109 5.04 -1.51 15.32
C ASP A 109 5.28 -0.17 16.03
N LYS A 110 5.21 0.94 15.30
CA LYS A 110 5.26 2.29 15.88
C LYS A 110 4.00 2.62 16.69
N LYS A 111 2.84 2.08 16.32
CA LYS A 111 1.54 2.31 16.96
C LYS A 111 1.12 1.11 17.80
N ARG A 112 1.93 0.76 18.80
CA ARG A 112 1.78 -0.46 19.62
C ARG A 112 0.47 -0.52 20.43
N GLU A 113 -0.15 0.62 20.65
CA GLU A 113 -1.38 0.78 21.45
C GLU A 113 -2.62 0.22 20.72
N ASP A 114 -2.62 0.22 19.39
CA ASP A 114 -3.73 -0.27 18.60
C ASP A 114 -3.67 -1.80 18.44
N LEU A 115 -4.57 -2.52 19.14
CA LEU A 115 -4.69 -3.98 19.07
C LEU A 115 -4.88 -4.47 17.62
N VAL A 116 -5.66 -3.76 16.81
CA VAL A 116 -5.93 -4.10 15.41
C VAL A 116 -4.66 -4.05 14.57
N LEU A 117 -3.86 -2.98 14.71
CA LEU A 117 -2.62 -2.82 13.94
C LEU A 117 -1.58 -3.88 14.34
N ARG A 118 -1.59 -4.31 15.61
CA ARG A 118 -0.72 -5.38 16.11
C ARG A 118 -1.04 -6.73 15.48
N GLU A 119 -2.31 -7.12 15.44
CA GLU A 119 -2.69 -8.39 14.80
C GLU A 119 -2.49 -8.34 13.28
N GLN A 120 -2.75 -7.18 12.67
CA GLN A 120 -2.42 -6.95 11.27
C GLN A 120 -0.91 -7.12 10.99
N ALA A 121 -0.05 -6.61 11.87
CA ALA A 121 1.40 -6.82 11.74
C ALA A 121 1.79 -8.30 11.86
N ASN A 122 1.15 -9.05 12.78
CA ASN A 122 1.38 -10.49 12.90
C ASN A 122 0.97 -11.25 11.64
N TYR A 123 -0.16 -10.89 11.03
CA TYR A 123 -0.61 -11.46 9.75
C TYR A 123 0.43 -11.22 8.65
N TRP A 124 0.87 -9.98 8.42
CA TRP A 124 1.82 -9.68 7.36
C TRP A 124 3.20 -10.30 7.60
N ARG A 125 3.65 -10.44 8.85
CA ARG A 125 4.88 -11.20 9.17
C ARG A 125 4.77 -12.67 8.74
N LEU A 126 3.60 -13.27 8.90
CA LEU A 126 3.36 -14.65 8.46
C LEU A 126 3.38 -14.74 6.93
N CYS A 127 2.75 -13.79 6.24
CA CYS A 127 2.78 -13.69 4.77
C CYS A 127 4.22 -13.56 4.23
N ILE A 128 5.02 -12.68 4.82
CA ILE A 128 6.44 -12.51 4.47
C ILE A 128 7.22 -13.80 4.69
N ALA A 129 7.06 -14.44 5.86
CA ALA A 129 7.73 -15.70 6.15
C ALA A 129 7.33 -16.81 5.16
N GLY A 130 6.07 -16.85 4.73
CA GLY A 130 5.59 -17.74 3.68
C GLY A 130 6.22 -17.44 2.32
N ALA A 131 6.27 -16.17 1.90
CA ALA A 131 6.87 -15.74 0.64
C ALA A 131 8.39 -16.01 0.59
N GLU A 132 9.09 -15.79 1.70
CA GLU A 132 10.52 -16.08 1.86
C GLU A 132 10.79 -17.58 1.84
N ALA A 133 9.94 -18.40 2.47
CA ALA A 133 10.10 -19.86 2.47
C ALA A 133 9.91 -20.49 1.08
N ILE A 134 9.11 -19.87 0.20
CA ILE A 134 8.93 -20.33 -1.18
C ILE A 134 10.11 -19.91 -2.07
N SER A 135 10.67 -18.72 -1.85
CA SER A 135 11.78 -18.17 -2.64
C SER A 135 13.16 -18.70 -2.22
N MET A 136 13.32 -19.16 -0.97
CA MET A 136 14.51 -19.87 -0.50
C MET A 136 14.17 -21.27 0.03
N PRO A 137 14.45 -22.35 -0.72
CA PRO A 137 14.23 -23.73 -0.24
C PRO A 137 15.21 -24.16 0.86
N SER A 138 16.09 -23.28 1.33
CA SER A 138 17.18 -23.63 2.23
C SER A 138 17.42 -22.56 3.29
N LEU A 139 16.60 -22.48 4.35
CA LEU A 139 17.10 -21.98 5.64
C LEU A 139 16.27 -22.50 6.83
N LYS A 140 17.03 -23.03 7.79
CA LYS A 140 16.63 -23.74 9.01
C LYS A 140 15.48 -23.06 9.78
N PRO A 141 14.64 -23.84 10.49
CA PRO A 141 13.55 -23.31 11.30
C PRO A 141 14.07 -22.25 12.27
N ARG A 142 13.52 -21.03 12.16
CA ARG A 142 13.74 -19.91 13.06
C ARG A 142 13.53 -20.41 14.49
N LYS A 143 14.60 -20.39 15.31
CA LYS A 143 14.62 -20.85 16.71
C LYS A 143 13.35 -20.37 17.41
N ARG A 144 12.43 -21.29 17.72
CA ARG A 144 11.30 -21.02 18.62
C ARG A 144 11.88 -20.48 19.92
N SER A 145 11.67 -19.18 20.12
CA SER A 145 11.99 -18.44 21.33
C SER A 145 11.52 -19.23 22.55
N SER A 146 12.43 -19.39 23.51
CA SER A 146 12.29 -19.74 24.95
C SER A 146 11.17 -20.71 25.38
N MET A 147 9.90 -20.46 25.07
CA MET A 147 8.76 -21.29 25.48
C MET A 147 8.86 -22.75 25.02
N ALA A 148 9.36 -23.03 23.81
CA ALA A 148 9.49 -24.43 23.37
C ALA A 148 10.54 -25.21 24.18
N ARG A 149 11.60 -24.53 24.67
CA ARG A 149 12.59 -25.12 25.59
C ARG A 149 12.00 -25.30 27.00
N VAL A 150 11.24 -24.32 27.48
CA VAL A 150 10.55 -24.41 28.78
C VAL A 150 9.50 -25.53 28.76
N LEU A 151 8.72 -25.65 27.69
CA LEU A 151 7.72 -26.71 27.53
C LEU A 151 8.38 -28.09 27.41
N SER A 152 9.51 -28.21 26.71
CA SER A 152 10.28 -29.46 26.64
C SER A 152 10.85 -29.88 28.00
N GLU A 153 11.39 -28.93 28.79
CA GLU A 153 11.86 -29.17 30.17
C GLU A 153 10.73 -29.63 31.09
N ILE A 154 9.57 -28.97 31.02
CA ILE A 154 8.38 -29.35 31.80
C ILE A 154 7.89 -30.74 31.38
N PHE A 155 7.79 -31.00 30.08
CA PHE A 155 7.33 -32.29 29.58
C PHE A 155 8.30 -33.42 29.98
N HIS A 156 9.61 -33.18 29.93
CA HIS A 156 10.62 -34.16 30.35
C HIS A 156 10.56 -34.44 31.86
N LYS A 157 10.36 -33.41 32.70
CA LYS A 157 10.15 -33.58 34.15
C LYS A 157 8.86 -34.34 34.47
N VAL A 158 7.77 -34.06 33.75
CA VAL A 158 6.50 -34.79 33.89
C VAL A 158 6.66 -36.25 33.45
N LEU A 159 7.33 -36.52 32.33
CA LEU A 159 7.55 -37.87 31.81
C LEU A 159 8.48 -38.69 32.73
N LEU A 160 9.49 -38.05 33.32
CA LEU A 160 10.35 -38.66 34.35
C LEU A 160 9.57 -39.00 35.61
N ARG A 161 8.63 -38.13 36.04
CA ARG A 161 7.75 -38.39 37.18
C ARG A 161 6.79 -39.55 36.88
N PHE A 162 6.26 -39.62 35.66
CA PHE A 162 5.43 -40.73 35.18
C PHE A 162 6.19 -42.06 35.09
N LYS A 163 7.44 -42.07 34.60
CA LYS A 163 8.30 -43.27 34.60
C LYS A 163 8.62 -43.75 36.02
N ARG A 164 8.82 -42.84 36.98
CA ARG A 164 9.01 -43.21 38.40
C ARG A 164 7.76 -43.82 39.04
N LEU A 165 6.57 -43.35 38.65
CA LEU A 165 5.30 -43.93 39.11
C LEU A 165 5.04 -45.29 38.45
N ARG A 166 5.37 -45.46 37.16
CA ARG A 166 5.22 -46.74 36.44
C ARG A 166 6.13 -47.84 37.00
N LYS A 167 7.37 -47.53 37.40
CA LYS A 167 8.25 -48.50 38.09
C LYS A 167 7.75 -48.91 39.48
N ARG A 168 6.90 -48.11 40.13
CA ARG A 168 6.25 -48.49 41.40
C ARG A 168 5.01 -49.38 41.20
N ALA A 169 4.37 -49.30 40.03
CA ALA A 169 3.20 -50.11 39.70
C ALA A 169 3.56 -51.55 39.28
N THR A 170 4.77 -51.80 38.75
CA THR A 170 5.18 -53.14 38.30
C THR A 170 5.80 -54.02 39.39
N SER A 171 5.80 -53.59 40.66
CA SER A 171 6.23 -54.38 41.82
C SER A 171 5.07 -55.01 42.60
N LYS A 172 3.82 -54.69 42.26
CA LYS A 172 2.63 -55.34 42.82
C LYS A 172 1.68 -55.71 41.69
N GLY A 173 1.57 -57.01 41.42
CA GLY A 173 0.50 -57.58 40.61
C GLY A 173 0.95 -58.17 39.28
N SER A 174 1.62 -59.33 39.35
CA SER A 174 1.41 -60.37 38.34
C SER A 174 -0.06 -60.75 38.38
N CYS A 175 -0.81 -60.49 37.31
CA CYS A 175 -2.01 -61.25 36.96
C CYS A 175 -2.11 -61.32 35.43
N SER A 176 -1.75 -62.49 34.95
CA SER A 176 -2.09 -63.08 33.66
C SER A 176 -3.59 -62.96 33.38
N TRP A 177 -3.98 -62.41 32.22
CA TRP A 177 -5.21 -62.78 31.50
C TRP A 177 -5.02 -62.53 30.00
N GLU A 178 -5.70 -63.38 29.24
CA GLU A 178 -5.44 -63.79 27.87
C GLU A 178 -5.84 -62.81 26.77
N ILE A 179 -5.08 -62.94 25.68
CA ILE A 179 -5.46 -62.96 24.26
C ILE A 179 -6.98 -62.88 23.98
N GLY A 180 -7.38 -61.83 23.27
CA GLY A 180 -8.72 -61.69 22.69
C GLY A 180 -8.71 -60.74 21.49
N THR A 181 -8.75 -61.32 20.31
CA THR A 181 -8.86 -60.73 18.96
C THR A 181 -9.90 -59.61 18.82
N PHE A 182 -9.51 -58.45 18.29
CA PHE A 182 -10.45 -57.57 17.57
C PHE A 182 -9.74 -56.82 16.44
N HIS A 183 -9.40 -57.60 15.41
CA HIS A 183 -9.05 -57.11 14.08
C HIS A 183 -10.36 -56.87 13.32
N GLN A 184 -10.45 -55.76 12.56
CA GLN A 184 -11.50 -55.39 11.60
C GLN A 184 -12.57 -54.40 12.10
N THR A 185 -12.32 -53.10 11.89
CA THR A 185 -13.38 -52.12 11.55
C THR A 185 -12.87 -50.90 10.78
N THR A 186 -11.67 -50.97 10.19
CA THR A 186 -11.01 -49.83 9.52
C THR A 186 -10.93 -49.98 7.99
N GLN A 187 -11.92 -50.63 7.37
CA GLN A 187 -11.92 -50.87 5.91
C GLN A 187 -13.25 -50.53 5.21
N ARG A 188 -14.04 -49.60 5.75
CA ARG A 188 -15.33 -49.16 5.14
C ARG A 188 -15.49 -47.65 4.91
N ARG A 189 -14.40 -46.89 4.84
CA ARG A 189 -14.43 -45.45 4.49
C ARG A 189 -13.70 -45.05 3.19
N HIS A 190 -13.02 -45.98 2.52
CA HIS A 190 -12.21 -45.66 1.34
C HIS A 190 -12.88 -45.91 -0.04
N GLN A 191 -14.12 -46.41 -0.09
CA GLN A 191 -14.81 -46.65 -1.37
C GLN A 191 -15.82 -45.57 -1.79
N ASN A 192 -16.25 -44.67 -0.90
CA ASN A 192 -17.36 -43.75 -1.21
C ASN A 192 -16.95 -42.38 -1.77
N ASN A 193 -15.65 -42.14 -2.00
CA ASN A 193 -15.15 -40.82 -2.44
C ASN A 193 -14.51 -40.81 -3.83
N ARG A 194 -14.72 -41.87 -4.63
CA ARG A 194 -14.24 -41.95 -6.03
C ARG A 194 -15.32 -41.71 -7.09
N GLN A 195 -16.59 -41.53 -6.73
CA GLN A 195 -17.68 -41.40 -7.70
C GLN A 195 -18.18 -39.96 -7.97
N ASN A 196 -17.73 -38.94 -7.23
CA ASN A 196 -18.26 -37.57 -7.37
C ASN A 196 -17.31 -36.59 -8.10
N GLY A 197 -16.38 -37.10 -8.92
CA GLY A 197 -15.34 -36.31 -9.59
C GLY A 197 -15.58 -35.92 -11.05
N LEU A 198 -16.83 -35.95 -11.56
CA LEU A 198 -17.14 -35.59 -12.95
C LEU A 198 -18.35 -34.65 -13.02
N ARG A 199 -18.14 -33.36 -12.74
CA ARG A 199 -18.99 -32.26 -13.23
C ARG A 199 -18.13 -31.05 -13.54
N SER A 200 -17.75 -30.92 -14.81
CA SER A 200 -17.35 -29.66 -15.42
C SER A 200 -18.60 -28.93 -15.95
N PRO A 201 -18.77 -27.62 -15.73
CA PRO A 201 -19.79 -26.83 -16.42
C PRO A 201 -19.27 -26.30 -17.76
N PRO A 202 -20.06 -26.34 -18.85
CA PRO A 202 -19.68 -25.72 -20.12
C PRO A 202 -19.90 -24.20 -20.12
N THR A 203 -18.94 -23.53 -20.74
CA THR A 203 -18.87 -22.09 -21.02
C THR A 203 -19.98 -21.64 -21.98
N SER A 204 -20.77 -20.63 -21.59
CA SER A 204 -21.70 -19.93 -22.46
C SER A 204 -20.97 -18.97 -23.40
N LYS A 205 -21.12 -19.16 -24.71
CA LYS A 205 -20.70 -18.24 -25.78
C LYS A 205 -21.50 -16.93 -25.67
N VAL A 206 -20.79 -15.79 -25.63
CA VAL A 206 -21.37 -14.45 -25.78
C VAL A 206 -21.41 -14.10 -27.27
N LYS A 207 -22.61 -13.75 -27.73
CA LYS A 207 -22.98 -13.22 -29.05
C LYS A 207 -22.18 -11.94 -29.35
N LYS A 208 -21.61 -11.87 -30.56
CA LYS A 208 -21.34 -10.61 -31.25
C LYS A 208 -22.64 -10.16 -31.92
N GLY A 209 -23.04 -8.94 -31.63
CA GLY A 209 -24.03 -8.12 -32.34
C GLY A 209 -23.50 -6.70 -32.30
#